data_AF-M9LPQ5-F1
#
_entry.id   AF-M9LPQ5-F1
#
_cell.length_a   1.000
_cell.length_b   1.000
_cell.length_c   1.000
_cell.angle_alpha   90.00
_cell.angle_beta   90.00
_cell.angle_gamma   90.00
#
_symmetry.space_group_name_H-M   'P 1'
#
loop_
_entity.id
_entity.type
_entity.pdbx_description
1 polymer ?
#
loop_
_entity_poly.entity_id
_entity_poly.type
_entity_poly.pdbx_seq_one_letter_code
_entity_poly.pdbx_strand_id
1 'polypeptide(L)'
;MEEKLNRFERNRITLNAWQQNVPHFISSSELIHYIEKFTGSRLVVLNTVRSAAYLANMLRDSGRDVLHLSTALTPKDRETVIEEVKRRLGSETSYANDWTLVATSCIECGIDFSFHYGFCELRSLSSYIQLGGRISRNSEYEDSSLNAFTITEDGFGHNPMFDIPKNVFIKQIKSGHLPSSMITDAVTQAFDLECKAMGGLSDEICKQERIRAFAEVAKSFRIIPEESVTVVADNKLARSIRQGDDVSAKELQKGSVHIRHTILEKLGCGESELPMLTDEQYDSFLGYMKSLI
;
A
#
# COMPACT_ATOMS: atom_id res chain seq x y z
N MET A 1 -19.83 23.58 -9.47
CA MET A 1 -19.23 23.09 -8.20
C MET A 1 -18.04 22.18 -8.51
N GLU A 2 -18.22 21.22 -9.43
CA GLU A 2 -17.19 20.30 -9.91
C GLU A 2 -15.95 20.96 -10.51
N GLU A 3 -16.09 22.00 -11.34
CA GLU A 3 -14.94 22.74 -11.88
C GLU A 3 -14.10 23.45 -10.80
N LYS A 4 -14.73 23.93 -9.72
CA LYS A 4 -14.03 24.57 -8.60
C LYS A 4 -13.22 23.54 -7.80
N LEU A 5 -13.80 22.35 -7.58
CA LEU A 5 -13.15 21.26 -6.87
C LEU A 5 -11.97 20.68 -7.69
N ASN A 6 -12.17 20.48 -8.98
CA ASN A 6 -11.10 20.04 -9.89
C ASN A 6 -9.95 21.06 -9.95
N ARG A 7 -10.26 22.37 -9.99
CA ARG A 7 -9.25 23.43 -9.93
C ARG A 7 -8.49 23.42 -8.61
N PHE A 8 -9.17 23.21 -7.48
CA PHE A 8 -8.53 23.07 -6.18
C PHE A 8 -7.59 21.87 -6.16
N GLU A 9 -8.05 20.67 -6.54
CA GLU A 9 -7.24 19.46 -6.57
C GLU A 9 -6.00 19.58 -7.48
N ARG A 10 -6.13 20.26 -8.62
CA ARG A 10 -5.01 20.49 -9.54
C ARG A 10 -3.97 21.47 -9.02
N ASN A 11 -4.39 22.44 -8.21
CA ASN A 11 -3.51 23.49 -7.70
C ASN A 11 -2.94 23.16 -6.30
N ARG A 12 -3.53 22.17 -5.61
CA ARG A 12 -3.18 21.80 -4.24
C ARG A 12 -1.84 21.08 -4.15
N ILE A 13 -1.56 20.17 -5.09
CA ILE A 13 -0.30 19.41 -5.17
C ILE A 13 0.19 19.30 -6.61
N THR A 14 1.50 19.22 -6.78
CA THR A 14 2.08 18.90 -8.09
C THR A 14 1.98 17.39 -8.34
N LEU A 15 1.14 17.00 -9.32
CA LEU A 15 1.04 15.61 -9.77
C LEU A 15 2.09 15.33 -10.86
N ASN A 16 3.29 14.88 -10.47
CA ASN A 16 4.40 14.75 -11.43
C ASN A 16 4.14 13.72 -12.55
N ALA A 17 3.48 12.60 -12.25
CA ALA A 17 3.10 11.63 -13.29
C ALA A 17 2.06 12.17 -14.28
N TRP A 18 1.39 13.28 -13.94
CA TRP A 18 0.40 13.95 -14.78
C TRP A 18 1.04 14.93 -15.78
N GLN A 19 2.26 15.40 -15.49
CA GLN A 19 2.94 16.46 -16.24
C GLN A 19 4.27 16.02 -16.87
N GLN A 20 4.90 14.99 -16.32
CA GLN A 20 6.25 14.55 -16.66
C GLN A 20 6.30 13.02 -16.88
N ASN A 21 7.44 12.53 -17.37
CA ASN A 21 7.71 11.10 -17.45
C ASN A 21 7.85 10.48 -16.06
N VAL A 22 7.43 9.22 -15.94
CA VAL A 22 7.59 8.42 -14.71
C VAL A 22 9.04 7.92 -14.64
N PRO A 23 9.84 8.28 -13.61
CA PRO A 23 11.20 7.78 -13.45
C PRO A 23 11.22 6.25 -13.27
N HIS A 24 12.29 5.64 -13.78
CA HIS A 24 12.60 4.24 -13.60
C HIS A 24 13.91 4.12 -12.82
N PHE A 25 13.88 3.36 -11.73
CA PHE A 25 15.04 3.10 -10.88
C PHE A 25 15.50 1.65 -11.05
N ILE A 26 16.81 1.44 -11.12
CA ILE A 26 17.41 0.10 -11.25
C ILE A 26 17.84 -0.44 -9.88
N SER A 27 17.85 0.42 -8.85
CA SER A 27 18.16 0.00 -7.48
C SER A 27 17.43 0.81 -6.41
N SER A 28 17.28 0.21 -5.24
CA SER A 28 16.80 0.84 -4.00
C SER A 28 17.64 2.06 -3.63
N SER A 29 18.96 2.02 -3.86
CA SER A 29 19.87 3.13 -3.59
C SER A 29 19.54 4.37 -4.43
N GLU A 30 19.24 4.20 -5.72
CA GLU A 30 18.81 5.30 -6.59
C GLU A 30 17.47 5.89 -6.15
N LEU A 31 16.51 5.02 -5.78
CA LEU A 31 15.20 5.44 -5.28
C LEU A 31 15.33 6.21 -3.97
N ILE A 32 16.13 5.71 -3.01
CA ILE A 32 16.40 6.39 -1.74
C ILE A 32 17.03 7.76 -1.99
N HIS A 33 18.06 7.82 -2.84
CA HIS A 33 18.72 9.08 -3.20
C HIS A 33 17.75 10.08 -3.85
N TYR A 34 16.78 9.61 -4.65
CA TYR A 34 15.73 10.45 -5.21
C TYR A 34 14.79 11.00 -4.11
N ILE A 35 14.33 10.15 -3.19
CA ILE A 35 13.43 10.50 -2.08
C ILE A 35 14.11 11.48 -1.10
N GLU A 36 15.42 11.37 -0.90
CA GLU A 36 16.22 12.23 -0.01
C GLU A 36 16.35 13.68 -0.47
N LYS A 37 15.98 13.99 -1.72
CA LYS A 37 15.96 15.38 -2.22
C LYS A 37 14.83 16.21 -1.64
N PHE A 38 13.87 15.58 -0.97
CA PHE A 38 12.65 16.19 -0.46
C PHE A 38 12.71 16.26 1.07
N THR A 39 12.66 17.47 1.62
CA THR A 39 12.81 17.74 3.06
C THR A 39 11.45 17.83 3.76
N GLY A 40 11.22 17.02 4.77
CA GLY A 40 9.97 16.96 5.54
C GLY A 40 9.39 15.55 5.62
N SER A 41 8.06 15.48 5.78
CA SER A 41 7.34 14.22 5.89
C SER A 41 7.11 13.60 4.51
N ARG A 42 7.53 12.34 4.34
CA ARG A 42 7.45 11.61 3.07
C ARG A 42 6.63 10.34 3.23
N LEU A 43 5.72 10.11 2.29
CA LEU A 43 4.96 8.86 2.18
C LEU A 43 5.41 8.10 0.94
N VAL A 44 5.86 6.86 1.09
CA VAL A 44 6.25 5.99 -0.01
C VAL A 44 5.31 4.77 -0.04
N VAL A 45 4.51 4.64 -1.09
CA VAL A 45 3.56 3.54 -1.27
C VAL A 45 4.08 2.54 -2.29
N LEU A 46 4.23 1.28 -1.88
CA LEU A 46 4.70 0.19 -2.74
C LEU A 46 3.58 -0.82 -3.00
N ASN A 47 3.68 -1.51 -4.14
CA ASN A 47 2.61 -2.39 -4.61
C ASN A 47 2.51 -3.71 -3.85
N THR A 48 3.58 -4.11 -3.15
CA THR A 48 3.61 -5.36 -2.38
C THR A 48 4.14 -5.14 -0.97
N VAL A 49 3.69 -6.00 -0.06
CA VAL A 49 4.20 -6.06 1.33
C VAL A 49 5.70 -6.32 1.36
N ARG A 50 6.20 -7.18 0.46
CA ARG A 50 7.63 -7.47 0.33
C ARG A 50 8.42 -6.22 -0.07
N SER A 51 7.98 -5.51 -1.11
CA SER A 51 8.62 -4.27 -1.55
C SER A 51 8.64 -3.22 -0.42
N ALA A 52 7.52 -3.04 0.28
CA ALA A 52 7.40 -2.13 1.42
C ALA A 52 8.37 -2.48 2.56
N ALA A 53 8.40 -3.73 2.99
CA ALA A 53 9.32 -4.19 4.03
C ALA A 53 10.79 -4.07 3.60
N TYR A 54 11.10 -4.42 2.35
CA TYR A 54 12.46 -4.33 1.80
C TYR A 54 12.98 -2.89 1.79
N LEU A 55 12.22 -1.94 1.22
CA LEU A 55 12.63 -0.54 1.19
C LEU A 55 12.71 0.06 2.61
N ALA A 56 11.76 -0.28 3.49
CA ALA A 56 11.80 0.17 4.88
C ALA A 56 13.05 -0.33 5.62
N ASN A 57 13.43 -1.59 5.40
CA ASN A 57 14.65 -2.16 5.97
C ASN A 57 15.90 -1.44 5.45
N MET A 58 16.00 -1.23 4.13
CA MET A 58 17.11 -0.51 3.52
C MET A 58 17.28 0.91 4.06
N LEU A 59 16.16 1.65 4.23
CA LEU A 59 16.17 2.98 4.85
C LEU A 59 16.66 2.92 6.30
N ARG A 60 16.15 1.97 7.09
CA ARG A 60 16.52 1.79 8.51
C ARG A 60 17.99 1.43 8.67
N ASP A 61 18.48 0.46 7.91
CA ASP A 61 19.88 -0.01 7.96
C ASP A 61 20.86 1.08 7.51
N SER A 62 20.37 1.99 6.67
CA SER A 62 21.09 3.18 6.26
C SER A 62 21.00 4.33 7.29
N GLY A 63 20.34 4.13 8.44
CA GLY A 63 20.24 5.11 9.53
C GLY A 63 19.22 6.24 9.30
N ARG A 64 18.27 6.05 8.37
CA ARG A 64 17.21 7.05 8.11
C ARG A 64 16.06 6.87 9.07
N ASP A 65 15.37 7.98 9.39
CA ASP A 65 14.16 7.91 10.20
C ASP A 65 12.98 7.40 9.34
N VAL A 66 12.59 6.16 9.61
CA VAL A 66 11.60 5.43 8.81
C VAL A 66 10.59 4.71 9.69
N LEU A 67 9.33 4.75 9.27
CA LEU A 67 8.25 3.93 9.77
C LEU A 67 7.79 2.99 8.65
N HIS A 68 7.28 1.82 9.02
CA HIS A 68 6.73 0.85 8.07
C HIS A 68 5.30 0.49 8.44
N LEU A 69 4.40 0.51 7.46
CA LEU A 69 3.00 0.15 7.65
C LEU A 69 2.49 -0.75 6.53
N SER A 70 2.26 -2.02 6.86
CA SER A 70 1.69 -2.99 5.92
C SER A 70 0.88 -4.05 6.65
N THR A 71 0.24 -4.94 5.89
CA THR A 71 -0.47 -6.10 6.45
C THR A 71 0.47 -7.19 6.99
N ALA A 72 1.80 -7.01 6.91
CA ALA A 72 2.74 -7.88 7.60
C ALA A 72 2.71 -7.71 9.12
N LEU A 73 2.26 -6.55 9.59
CA LEU A 73 2.16 -6.20 10.99
C LEU A 73 0.82 -6.63 11.57
N THR A 74 0.84 -7.07 12.82
CA THR A 74 -0.38 -7.31 13.60
C THR A 74 -1.23 -6.03 13.68
N PRO A 75 -2.56 -6.11 13.84
CA PRO A 75 -3.38 -4.92 14.08
C PRO A 75 -2.87 -4.06 15.24
N LYS A 76 -2.35 -4.66 16.31
CA LYS A 76 -1.77 -3.97 17.46
C LYS A 76 -0.53 -3.15 17.08
N ASP A 77 0.39 -3.71 16.31
CA ASP A 77 1.59 -2.98 15.88
C ASP A 77 1.26 -1.91 14.84
N ARG A 78 0.30 -2.17 13.94
CA ARG A 78 -0.22 -1.15 13.01
C ARG A 78 -0.81 0.04 13.76
N GLU A 79 -1.59 -0.19 14.82
CA GLU A 79 -2.16 0.86 15.66
C GLU A 79 -1.04 1.73 16.27
N THR A 80 0.03 1.10 16.77
CA THR A 80 1.22 1.81 17.29
C THR A 80 1.88 2.70 16.23
N VAL A 81 2.08 2.18 15.02
CA VAL A 81 2.67 2.95 13.91
C VAL A 81 1.76 4.10 13.49
N ILE A 82 0.45 3.87 13.41
CA ILE A 82 -0.53 4.90 13.04
C ILE A 82 -0.53 6.04 14.05
N GLU A 83 -0.50 5.74 15.35
CA GLU A 83 -0.44 6.78 16.38
C GLU A 83 0.87 7.57 16.32
N GLU A 84 1.99 6.91 16.03
CA GLU A 84 3.26 7.60 15.82
C GLU A 84 3.26 8.51 14.58
N VAL A 85 2.65 8.07 13.48
CA VAL A 85 2.46 8.89 12.27
C VAL A 85 1.59 10.11 12.58
N LYS A 86 0.44 9.92 13.25
CA LYS A 86 -0.43 11.03 13.68
C LYS A 86 0.31 12.02 14.58
N ARG A 87 1.10 11.49 15.53
CA ARG A 87 1.93 12.29 16.41
C ARG A 87 2.85 13.15 15.55
N ARG A 88 3.69 12.57 14.68
CA ARG A 88 4.66 13.32 13.85
C ARG A 88 4.05 14.31 12.86
N LEU A 89 2.84 14.05 12.36
CA LEU A 89 2.12 14.96 11.45
C LEU A 89 1.35 16.05 12.21
N GLY A 90 1.15 15.91 13.51
CA GLY A 90 0.39 16.86 14.32
C GLY A 90 1.12 18.19 14.47
N SER A 91 0.42 19.30 14.24
CA SER A 91 0.94 20.67 14.33
C SER A 91 1.48 21.05 15.71
N GLU A 92 0.99 20.39 16.76
CA GLU A 92 1.47 20.56 18.14
C GLU A 92 2.80 19.87 18.40
N THR A 93 3.22 18.98 17.50
CA THR A 93 4.46 18.23 17.65
C THR A 93 5.54 18.92 16.82
N SER A 94 6.57 19.44 17.47
CA SER A 94 7.71 20.09 16.81
C SER A 94 8.64 19.07 16.12
N TYR A 95 8.07 18.06 15.46
CA TYR A 95 8.83 17.02 14.77
C TYR A 95 9.32 17.56 13.42
N ALA A 96 10.45 18.27 13.48
CA ALA A 96 11.03 19.00 12.36
C ALA A 96 12.03 18.18 11.51
N ASN A 97 12.26 16.91 11.86
CA ASN A 97 13.21 16.06 11.14
C ASN A 97 12.59 15.49 9.87
N ASP A 98 13.43 15.21 8.87
CA ASP A 98 13.03 14.46 7.68
C ASP A 98 12.72 13.00 8.06
N TRP A 99 11.57 12.50 7.64
CA TRP A 99 11.17 11.13 7.94
C TRP A 99 10.31 10.53 6.83
N THR A 100 10.28 9.20 6.78
CA THR A 100 9.58 8.47 5.72
C THR A 100 8.65 7.42 6.31
N LEU A 101 7.37 7.44 5.91
CA LEU A 101 6.49 6.28 6.07
C LEU A 101 6.54 5.45 4.79
N VAL A 102 7.05 4.22 4.88
CA VAL A 102 6.92 3.23 3.80
C VAL A 102 5.69 2.38 4.06
N ALA A 103 4.78 2.31 3.10
CA ALA A 103 3.52 1.62 3.26
C ALA A 103 3.09 0.84 2.02
N THR A 104 2.08 -0.02 2.18
CA THR A 104 1.29 -0.54 1.06
C THR A 104 -0.02 0.24 0.93
N SER A 105 -0.89 -0.13 -0.01
CA SER A 105 -2.21 0.49 -0.21
C SER A 105 -3.15 0.42 1.00
N CYS A 106 -2.74 -0.17 2.13
CA CYS A 106 -3.52 -0.15 3.37
C CYS A 106 -3.75 1.26 3.93
N ILE A 107 -2.95 2.26 3.52
CA ILE A 107 -3.11 3.67 3.92
C ILE A 107 -4.19 4.41 3.13
N GLU A 108 -4.72 3.82 2.05
CA GLU A 108 -5.65 4.49 1.13
C GLU A 108 -7.04 4.71 1.79
N CYS A 109 -7.46 3.84 2.72
CA CYS A 109 -8.79 3.87 3.32
C CYS A 109 -8.77 4.08 4.84
N GLY A 110 -9.53 5.06 5.32
CA GLY A 110 -9.87 5.19 6.75
C GLY A 110 -8.84 5.87 7.65
N ILE A 111 -7.73 6.39 7.10
CA ILE A 111 -6.71 7.09 7.89
C ILE A 111 -6.54 8.53 7.41
N ASP A 112 -6.62 9.49 8.33
CA ASP A 112 -6.47 10.92 8.04
C ASP A 112 -5.00 11.35 8.15
N PHE A 113 -4.28 11.23 7.04
CA PHE A 113 -2.89 11.68 6.92
C PHE A 113 -2.74 12.80 5.89
N SER A 114 -1.82 13.72 6.17
CA SER A 114 -1.44 14.83 5.29
C SER A 114 0.07 15.00 5.26
N PHE A 115 0.73 14.27 4.37
CA PHE A 115 2.19 14.31 4.18
C PHE A 115 2.61 15.46 3.27
N HIS A 116 3.85 15.93 3.39
CA HIS A 116 4.41 16.96 2.52
C HIS A 116 4.65 16.42 1.11
N TYR A 117 5.27 15.25 0.99
CA TYR A 117 5.55 14.60 -0.30
C TYR A 117 5.06 13.16 -0.35
N GLY A 118 4.57 12.76 -1.51
CA GLY A 118 4.18 11.40 -1.83
C GLY A 118 5.06 10.79 -2.92
N PHE A 119 5.33 9.50 -2.77
CA PHE A 119 5.98 8.66 -3.76
C PHE A 119 5.17 7.38 -3.87
N CYS A 120 4.91 6.90 -5.09
CA CYS A 120 4.26 5.61 -5.26
C CYS A 120 4.79 4.81 -6.42
N GLU A 121 4.92 3.52 -6.20
CA GLU A 121 5.13 2.57 -7.28
C GLU A 121 3.93 2.60 -8.24
N LEU A 122 4.20 2.65 -9.53
CA LEU A 122 3.18 2.83 -10.56
C LEU A 122 2.19 1.65 -10.57
N ARG A 123 0.89 1.98 -10.48
CA ARG A 123 -0.26 1.05 -10.54
C ARG A 123 -1.36 1.65 -11.42
N SER A 124 -2.60 1.75 -10.96
CA SER A 124 -3.68 2.46 -11.66
C SER A 124 -3.62 3.99 -11.50
N LEU A 125 -4.28 4.70 -12.42
CA LEU A 125 -4.55 6.14 -12.28
C LEU A 125 -5.39 6.44 -11.04
N SER A 126 -6.37 5.59 -10.74
CA SER A 126 -7.28 5.77 -9.61
C SER A 126 -6.55 5.76 -8.27
N SER A 127 -5.64 4.81 -8.05
CA SER A 127 -4.83 4.77 -6.83
C SER A 127 -3.86 5.94 -6.72
N TYR A 128 -3.29 6.40 -7.85
CA TYR A 128 -2.44 7.59 -7.87
C TYR A 128 -3.20 8.83 -7.39
N ILE A 129 -4.41 9.06 -7.90
CA ILE A 129 -5.27 10.19 -7.48
C ILE A 129 -5.73 10.04 -6.02
N GLN A 130 -6.10 8.83 -5.59
CA GLN A 130 -6.49 8.57 -4.19
C GLN A 130 -5.36 8.88 -3.21
N LEU A 131 -4.13 8.50 -3.56
CA LEU A 131 -2.95 8.83 -2.78
C LEU A 131 -2.71 10.34 -2.72
N GLY A 132 -3.00 11.08 -3.80
CA GLY A 132 -2.97 12.54 -3.82
C GLY A 132 -3.83 13.19 -2.73
N GLY A 133 -4.91 12.52 -2.28
CA GLY A 133 -5.73 12.95 -1.14
C GLY A 133 -5.05 12.84 0.24
N ARG A 134 -3.84 12.24 0.31
CA ARG A 134 -3.03 12.08 1.53
C ARG A 134 -1.79 12.97 1.56
N ILE A 135 -1.56 13.74 0.50
CA ILE A 135 -0.42 14.65 0.36
C ILE A 135 -0.96 16.08 0.41
N SER A 136 -0.52 16.92 1.34
CA SER A 136 -1.01 18.30 1.50
C SER A 136 -2.54 18.41 1.44
N ARG A 137 -3.22 17.55 2.22
CA ARG A 137 -4.68 17.39 2.19
C ARG A 137 -5.42 18.70 2.48
N ASN A 138 -4.86 19.55 3.33
CA ASN A 138 -5.41 20.86 3.69
C ASN A 138 -4.63 22.02 3.06
N SER A 139 -3.84 21.76 2.00
CA SER A 139 -2.96 22.75 1.36
C SER A 139 -1.94 23.35 2.34
N GLU A 140 -1.36 22.51 3.18
CA GLU A 140 -0.42 22.90 4.24
C GLU A 140 0.95 23.30 3.69
N TYR A 141 1.29 22.85 2.49
CA TYR A 141 2.63 23.01 1.88
C TYR A 141 2.54 23.54 0.45
N GLU A 142 3.30 24.59 0.14
CA GLU A 142 3.32 25.24 -1.18
C GLU A 142 3.99 24.40 -2.27
N ASP A 143 4.99 23.59 -1.91
CA ASP A 143 5.82 22.80 -2.84
C ASP A 143 5.52 21.29 -2.79
N SER A 144 4.38 20.91 -2.21
CA SER A 144 3.96 19.51 -2.12
C SER A 144 3.79 18.85 -3.48
N SER A 145 4.23 17.58 -3.57
CA SER A 145 4.17 16.82 -4.82
C SER A 145 3.91 15.34 -4.60
N LEU A 146 3.27 14.72 -5.60
CA LEU A 146 3.13 13.28 -5.71
C LEU A 146 3.94 12.77 -6.91
N ASN A 147 4.79 11.79 -6.64
CA ASN A 147 5.77 11.24 -7.58
C ASN A 147 5.47 9.76 -7.83
N ALA A 148 4.99 9.41 -9.03
CA ALA A 148 4.97 8.00 -9.41
C ALA A 148 6.37 7.54 -9.85
N PHE A 149 6.70 6.28 -9.63
CA PHE A 149 7.94 5.69 -10.12
C PHE A 149 7.75 4.22 -10.51
N THR A 150 8.73 3.70 -11.23
CA THR A 150 8.89 2.25 -11.41
C THR A 150 10.28 1.85 -10.91
N ILE A 151 10.41 0.61 -10.46
CA ILE A 151 11.68 0.07 -9.97
C ILE A 151 11.83 -1.38 -10.41
N THR A 152 13.06 -1.80 -10.68
CA THR A 152 13.39 -3.19 -10.98
C THR A 152 14.66 -3.58 -10.23
N GLU A 153 14.48 -4.34 -9.16
CA GLU A 153 15.52 -4.89 -8.29
C GLU A 153 14.94 -6.11 -7.58
N ASP A 154 15.77 -7.12 -7.30
CA ASP A 154 15.31 -8.42 -6.77
C ASP A 154 14.56 -8.33 -5.43
N GLY A 155 14.82 -7.30 -4.62
CA GLY A 155 14.12 -7.04 -3.36
C GLY A 155 12.67 -6.56 -3.54
N PHE A 156 12.32 -6.01 -4.70
CA PHE A 156 10.98 -5.53 -5.01
C PHE A 156 10.14 -6.67 -5.61
N GLY A 157 9.00 -6.96 -4.98
CA GLY A 157 8.06 -7.96 -5.46
C GLY A 157 7.24 -7.47 -6.66
N HIS A 158 6.89 -8.40 -7.56
CA HIS A 158 5.95 -8.15 -8.66
C HIS A 158 4.53 -8.57 -8.25
N ASN A 159 3.53 -7.75 -8.59
CA ASN A 159 2.13 -8.12 -8.44
C ASN A 159 1.41 -8.06 -9.80
N PRO A 160 1.16 -9.21 -10.44
CA PRO A 160 0.54 -9.29 -11.76
C PRO A 160 -0.83 -8.61 -11.86
N MET A 161 -1.57 -8.48 -10.76
CA MET A 161 -2.88 -7.81 -10.76
C MET A 161 -2.80 -6.33 -11.16
N PHE A 162 -1.62 -5.72 -11.05
CA PHE A 162 -1.41 -4.31 -11.43
C PHE A 162 -0.88 -4.14 -12.85
N ASP A 163 -0.57 -5.21 -13.60
CA ASP A 163 -0.02 -5.10 -14.95
C ASP A 163 -0.96 -4.36 -15.90
N ILE A 164 -2.24 -4.73 -15.91
CA ILE A 164 -3.24 -4.08 -16.78
C ILE A 164 -3.43 -2.60 -16.38
N PRO A 165 -3.77 -2.26 -15.11
CA PRO A 165 -3.91 -0.87 -14.71
C PRO A 165 -2.66 -0.01 -14.92
N LYS A 166 -1.48 -0.55 -14.63
CA LYS A 166 -0.18 0.10 -14.89
C LYS A 166 -0.01 0.43 -16.36
N ASN A 167 -0.28 -0.53 -17.24
CA ASN A 167 -0.15 -0.33 -18.68
C ASN A 167 -1.16 0.69 -19.23
N VAL A 168 -2.40 0.70 -18.71
CA VAL A 168 -3.41 1.72 -19.06
C VAL A 168 -2.94 3.10 -18.61
N PHE A 169 -2.47 3.24 -17.37
CA PHE A 169 -1.98 4.53 -16.87
C PHE A 169 -0.77 5.02 -17.67
N ILE A 170 0.21 4.17 -17.97
CA ILE A 170 1.36 4.51 -18.84
C ILE A 170 0.88 5.02 -20.21
N LYS A 171 -0.09 4.36 -20.83
CA LYS A 171 -0.64 4.79 -22.13
C LYS A 171 -1.29 6.17 -22.03
N GLN A 172 -2.03 6.45 -20.97
CA GLN A 172 -2.65 7.76 -20.76
C GLN A 172 -1.61 8.86 -20.55
N ILE A 173 -0.57 8.61 -19.74
CA ILE A 173 0.55 9.55 -19.56
C ILE A 173 1.20 9.87 -20.92
N LYS A 174 1.54 8.83 -21.69
CA LYS A 174 2.16 8.98 -23.02
C LYS A 174 1.27 9.68 -24.05
N SER A 175 -0.05 9.66 -23.86
CA SER A 175 -0.98 10.34 -24.77
C SER A 175 -0.90 11.87 -24.65
N GLY A 176 -0.39 12.39 -23.53
CA GLY A 176 -0.29 13.84 -23.28
C GLY A 176 -1.62 14.56 -22.96
N HIS A 177 -2.75 13.84 -22.91
CA HIS A 177 -4.07 14.45 -22.69
C HIS A 177 -4.39 14.71 -21.21
N LEU A 178 -3.69 14.06 -20.28
CA LEU A 178 -3.97 14.16 -18.84
C LEU A 178 -4.02 15.63 -18.35
N PRO A 179 -3.04 16.53 -18.62
CA PRO A 179 -3.08 17.92 -18.16
C PRO A 179 -4.35 18.68 -18.57
N SER A 180 -4.91 18.36 -19.74
CA SER A 180 -6.13 18.97 -20.26
C SER A 180 -7.43 18.32 -19.74
N SER A 181 -7.41 17.05 -19.33
CA SER A 181 -8.60 16.28 -18.94
C SER A 181 -9.03 16.51 -17.49
N MET A 182 -10.33 16.64 -17.21
CA MET A 182 -10.81 16.63 -15.82
C MET A 182 -10.38 15.32 -15.12
N ILE A 183 -10.02 15.40 -13.84
CA ILE A 183 -9.53 14.23 -13.09
C ILE A 183 -10.57 13.11 -13.11
N THR A 184 -11.85 13.45 -12.94
CA THR A 184 -12.98 12.51 -12.98
C THR A 184 -13.10 11.80 -14.34
N ASP A 185 -13.00 12.54 -15.43
CA ASP A 185 -13.04 11.99 -16.79
C ASP A 185 -11.85 11.06 -17.06
N ALA A 186 -10.65 11.47 -16.66
CA ALA A 186 -9.44 10.69 -16.83
C ALA A 186 -9.50 9.35 -16.06
N VAL A 187 -9.97 9.39 -14.80
CA VAL A 187 -10.17 8.19 -13.97
C VAL A 187 -11.26 7.29 -14.57
N THR A 188 -12.38 7.86 -15.02
CA THR A 188 -13.46 7.09 -15.66
C THR A 188 -12.98 6.40 -16.93
N GLN A 189 -12.25 7.11 -17.78
CA GLN A 189 -11.66 6.56 -19.00
C GLN A 189 -10.62 5.48 -18.69
N ALA A 190 -9.76 5.69 -17.68
CA ALA A 190 -8.78 4.68 -17.27
C ALA A 190 -9.48 3.40 -16.83
N PHE A 191 -10.51 3.50 -15.99
CA PHE A 191 -11.27 2.36 -15.50
C PHE A 191 -11.98 1.60 -16.62
N ASP A 192 -12.57 2.29 -17.60
CA ASP A 192 -13.18 1.66 -18.77
C ASP A 192 -12.14 0.90 -19.62
N LEU A 193 -10.97 1.51 -19.85
CA LEU A 193 -9.87 0.86 -20.57
C LEU A 193 -9.30 -0.36 -19.81
N GLU A 194 -9.21 -0.27 -18.48
CA GLU A 194 -8.83 -1.39 -17.61
C GLU A 194 -9.82 -2.53 -17.74
N CYS A 195 -11.13 -2.25 -17.61
CA CYS A 195 -12.20 -3.25 -17.78
C CYS A 195 -12.12 -3.95 -19.14
N LYS A 196 -11.94 -3.18 -20.23
CA LYS A 196 -11.81 -3.71 -21.59
C LYS A 196 -10.56 -4.60 -21.74
N ALA A 197 -9.43 -4.17 -21.19
CA ALA A 197 -8.19 -4.92 -21.24
C ALA A 197 -8.22 -6.20 -20.40
N MET A 198 -9.01 -6.23 -19.32
CA MET A 198 -9.27 -7.43 -18.51
C MET A 198 -10.23 -8.43 -19.17
N GLY A 199 -10.80 -8.10 -20.34
CA GLY A 199 -11.79 -8.94 -21.02
C GLY A 199 -13.23 -8.75 -20.53
N GLY A 200 -13.49 -7.72 -19.70
CA GLY A 200 -14.79 -7.45 -19.11
C GLY A 200 -15.20 -8.45 -18.03
N LEU A 201 -16.41 -8.28 -17.50
CA LEU A 201 -17.04 -9.31 -16.67
C LEU A 201 -17.51 -10.45 -17.58
N SER A 202 -17.32 -11.70 -17.14
CA SER A 202 -17.81 -12.83 -17.92
C SER A 202 -19.34 -12.76 -18.04
N ASP A 203 -19.86 -13.14 -19.21
CA ASP A 203 -21.30 -13.23 -19.46
C ASP A 203 -21.99 -14.15 -18.43
N GLU A 204 -21.27 -15.16 -17.97
CA GLU A 204 -21.75 -16.10 -16.97
C GLU A 204 -21.94 -15.44 -15.61
N ILE A 205 -20.96 -14.68 -15.12
CA ILE A 205 -21.11 -13.89 -13.88
C ILE A 205 -22.31 -12.95 -14.00
N CYS A 206 -22.45 -12.27 -15.14
CA CYS A 206 -23.58 -11.36 -15.38
C CYS A 206 -24.94 -12.08 -15.38
N LYS A 207 -25.01 -13.32 -15.90
CA LYS A 207 -26.24 -14.14 -15.86
C LYS A 207 -26.57 -14.56 -14.43
N GLN A 208 -25.58 -15.06 -13.69
CA GLN A 208 -25.73 -15.51 -12.30
C GLN A 208 -26.14 -14.35 -11.37
N GLU A 209 -25.56 -13.17 -11.55
CA GLU A 209 -25.92 -11.93 -10.83
C GLU A 209 -27.40 -11.57 -11.06
N ARG A 210 -27.88 -11.60 -12.31
CA ARG A 210 -29.27 -11.27 -12.66
C ARG A 210 -30.29 -12.20 -12.01
N ILE A 211 -29.95 -13.46 -11.81
CA ILE A 211 -30.81 -14.43 -11.12
C ILE A 211 -30.55 -14.51 -9.61
N ARG A 212 -29.71 -13.61 -9.07
CA ARG A 212 -29.33 -13.56 -7.63
C ARG A 212 -28.68 -14.85 -7.12
N ALA A 213 -27.98 -15.58 -7.99
CA ALA A 213 -27.24 -16.79 -7.65
C ALA A 213 -25.88 -16.42 -7.01
N PHE A 214 -25.93 -15.76 -5.84
CA PHE A 214 -24.76 -15.17 -5.20
C PHE A 214 -23.66 -16.19 -4.86
N ALA A 215 -24.02 -17.44 -4.56
CA ALA A 215 -23.04 -18.50 -4.33
C ALA A 215 -22.21 -18.82 -5.59
N GLU A 216 -22.86 -18.89 -6.75
CA GLU A 216 -22.19 -19.15 -8.03
C GLU A 216 -21.39 -17.94 -8.51
N VAL A 217 -21.91 -16.73 -8.29
CA VAL A 217 -21.15 -15.48 -8.51
C VAL A 217 -19.88 -15.47 -7.65
N ALA A 218 -19.99 -15.77 -6.35
CA ALA A 218 -18.84 -15.79 -5.45
C ALA A 218 -17.79 -16.85 -5.84
N LYS A 219 -18.23 -18.00 -6.36
CA LYS A 219 -17.34 -19.04 -6.88
C LYS A 219 -16.63 -18.62 -8.17
N SER A 220 -17.34 -17.92 -9.06
CA SER A 220 -16.85 -17.55 -10.38
C SER A 220 -16.04 -16.25 -10.37
N PHE A 221 -16.33 -15.33 -9.45
CA PHE A 221 -15.68 -14.02 -9.31
C PHE A 221 -14.69 -14.01 -8.13
N ARG A 222 -13.62 -14.79 -8.26
CA ARG A 222 -12.58 -14.93 -7.24
C ARG A 222 -11.46 -13.90 -7.45
N ILE A 223 -11.53 -12.77 -6.74
CA ILE A 223 -10.51 -11.69 -6.81
C ILE A 223 -9.18 -12.11 -6.16
N ILE A 224 -9.25 -12.81 -5.02
CA ILE A 224 -8.06 -13.29 -4.30
C ILE A 224 -7.89 -14.78 -4.63
N PRO A 225 -6.91 -15.13 -5.48
CA PRO A 225 -6.78 -16.51 -5.98
C PRO A 225 -6.25 -17.48 -4.90
N GLU A 226 -5.50 -16.96 -3.94
CA GLU A 226 -4.80 -17.73 -2.91
C GLU A 226 -5.44 -17.53 -1.54
N GLU A 227 -5.65 -18.62 -0.81
CA GLU A 227 -6.20 -18.57 0.54
C GLU A 227 -5.16 -18.08 1.55
N SER A 228 -5.63 -17.33 2.54
CA SER A 228 -4.83 -16.86 3.66
C SER A 228 -5.30 -17.50 4.95
N VAL A 229 -4.36 -17.92 5.78
CA VAL A 229 -4.65 -18.47 7.12
C VAL A 229 -4.31 -17.47 8.20
N THR A 230 -5.00 -17.56 9.32
CA THR A 230 -4.70 -16.79 10.53
C THR A 230 -3.49 -17.39 11.22
N VAL A 231 -2.48 -16.56 11.49
CA VAL A 231 -1.24 -16.94 12.15
C VAL A 231 -1.02 -16.05 13.36
N VAL A 232 -0.76 -16.65 14.53
CA VAL A 232 -0.45 -15.90 15.76
C VAL A 232 0.97 -15.36 15.66
N ALA A 233 1.12 -14.04 15.72
CA ALA A 233 2.41 -13.36 15.59
C ALA A 233 2.92 -12.78 16.92
N ASP A 234 2.03 -12.44 17.86
CA ASP A 234 2.42 -11.96 19.19
C ASP A 234 2.90 -13.13 20.05
N ASN A 235 4.17 -13.09 20.49
CA ASN A 235 4.77 -14.18 21.26
C ASN A 235 4.19 -14.34 22.67
N LYS A 236 3.63 -13.28 23.27
CA LYS A 236 2.95 -13.39 24.57
C LYS A 236 1.63 -14.13 24.37
N LEU A 237 0.89 -13.76 23.33
CA LEU A 237 -0.34 -14.44 22.94
C LEU A 237 -0.09 -15.92 22.61
N ALA A 238 0.96 -16.23 21.83
CA ALA A 238 1.34 -17.60 21.50
C ALA A 238 1.65 -18.43 22.76
N ARG A 239 2.34 -17.85 23.76
CA ARG A 239 2.62 -18.51 25.05
C ARG A 239 1.34 -18.78 25.83
N SER A 240 0.43 -17.81 25.95
CA SER A 240 -0.84 -17.99 26.65
C SER A 240 -1.70 -19.08 26.02
N ILE A 241 -1.80 -19.11 24.68
CA ILE A 241 -2.54 -20.17 23.98
C ILE A 241 -1.91 -21.56 24.26
N ARG A 242 -0.57 -21.67 24.23
CA ARG A 242 0.12 -22.93 24.53
C ARG A 242 -0.03 -23.39 25.99
N GLN A 243 -0.23 -22.45 26.91
CA GLN A 243 -0.47 -22.74 28.33
C GLN A 243 -1.93 -23.12 28.62
N GLY A 244 -2.83 -22.96 27.64
CA GLY A 244 -4.25 -23.20 27.81
C GLY A 244 -4.98 -22.07 28.52
N ASP A 245 -4.41 -20.86 28.53
CA ASP A 245 -5.06 -19.68 29.09
C ASP A 245 -6.27 -19.27 28.23
N ASP A 246 -7.30 -18.69 28.88
CA ASP A 246 -8.42 -18.10 28.17
C ASP A 246 -7.96 -16.85 27.39
N VAL A 247 -8.11 -16.91 26.07
CA VAL A 247 -7.79 -15.82 25.15
C VAL A 247 -9.07 -15.33 24.49
N SER A 248 -9.35 -14.04 24.61
CA SER A 248 -10.51 -13.45 23.95
C SER A 248 -10.33 -13.38 22.43
N ALA A 249 -11.43 -13.42 21.68
CA ALA A 249 -11.41 -13.24 20.22
C ALA A 249 -10.72 -11.92 19.80
N LYS A 250 -10.84 -10.86 20.62
CA LYS A 250 -10.20 -9.56 20.37
C LYS A 250 -8.68 -9.64 20.53
N GLU A 251 -8.18 -10.33 21.55
CA GLU A 251 -6.74 -10.55 21.73
C GLU A 251 -6.17 -11.38 20.60
N LEU A 252 -6.87 -12.46 20.22
CA LEU A 252 -6.48 -13.30 19.09
C LEU A 252 -6.38 -12.48 17.81
N GLN A 253 -7.39 -11.67 17.49
CA GLN A 253 -7.37 -10.80 16.31
C GLN A 253 -6.24 -9.77 16.39
N LYS A 254 -6.04 -9.10 17.53
CA LYS A 254 -5.03 -8.05 17.67
C LYS A 254 -3.59 -8.57 17.60
N GLY A 255 -3.35 -9.82 18.00
CA GLY A 255 -2.02 -10.45 18.00
C GLY A 255 -1.77 -11.41 16.83
N SER A 256 -2.67 -11.47 15.83
CA SER A 256 -2.55 -12.34 14.67
C SER A 256 -2.46 -11.56 13.36
N VAL A 257 -1.94 -12.24 12.33
CA VAL A 257 -1.79 -11.76 10.95
C VAL A 257 -2.41 -12.78 10.00
N HIS A 258 -2.86 -12.32 8.83
CA HIS A 258 -3.33 -13.22 7.77
C HIS A 258 -2.18 -13.42 6.78
N ILE A 259 -1.73 -14.67 6.64
CA ILE A 259 -0.60 -15.04 5.79
C ILE A 259 -1.08 -15.95 4.68
N ARG A 260 -0.66 -15.64 3.44
CA ARG A 260 -0.92 -16.49 2.27
C ARG A 260 -0.19 -17.83 2.41
N HIS A 261 -0.79 -18.92 1.93
CA HIS A 261 -0.22 -20.26 2.09
C HIS A 261 1.23 -20.36 1.55
N THR A 262 1.52 -19.77 0.40
CA THR A 262 2.88 -19.75 -0.19
C THR A 262 3.92 -19.00 0.66
N ILE A 263 3.48 -18.01 1.45
CA ILE A 263 4.36 -17.30 2.38
C ILE A 263 4.53 -18.10 3.67
N LEU A 264 3.48 -18.78 4.13
CA LEU A 264 3.53 -19.66 5.29
C LEU A 264 4.53 -20.80 5.10
N GLU A 265 4.54 -21.41 3.91
CA GLU A 265 5.51 -22.45 3.53
C GLU A 265 6.96 -21.92 3.60
N LYS A 266 7.19 -20.70 3.10
CA LYS A 266 8.52 -20.05 3.15
C LYS A 266 8.97 -19.73 4.56
N LEU A 267 8.03 -19.43 5.46
CA LEU A 267 8.32 -19.23 6.88
C LEU A 267 8.67 -20.55 7.58
N GLY A 268 8.39 -21.71 6.98
CA GLY A 268 8.62 -23.01 7.60
C GLY A 268 7.66 -23.29 8.76
N CYS A 269 6.53 -22.59 8.82
CA CYS A 269 5.48 -22.90 9.78
C CYS A 269 4.77 -24.19 9.34
N GLY A 270 4.87 -25.25 10.15
CA GLY A 270 4.26 -26.53 9.85
C GLY A 270 2.72 -26.48 9.77
N GLU A 271 2.12 -27.54 9.24
CA GLU A 271 0.66 -27.71 9.20
C GLU A 271 0.11 -27.86 10.62
N SER A 272 -0.41 -26.75 11.15
CA SER A 272 -1.12 -26.69 12.43
C SER A 272 -2.44 -25.97 12.21
N GLU A 273 -3.47 -26.33 12.97
CA GLU A 273 -4.77 -25.63 12.94
C GLU A 273 -4.64 -24.14 13.27
N LEU A 274 -3.64 -23.78 14.08
CA LEU A 274 -3.32 -22.38 14.41
C LEU A 274 -1.80 -22.19 14.41
N PRO A 275 -1.19 -21.88 13.24
CA PRO A 275 0.25 -21.63 13.15
C PRO A 275 0.64 -20.43 14.02
N MET A 276 1.84 -20.49 14.60
CA MET A 276 2.39 -19.45 15.46
C MET A 276 3.81 -19.11 15.01
N LEU A 277 4.11 -17.82 14.88
CA LEU A 277 5.46 -17.34 14.56
C LEU A 277 6.35 -17.35 15.82
N THR A 278 7.66 -17.43 15.60
CA THR A 278 8.67 -17.26 16.65
C THR A 278 9.18 -15.82 16.74
N ASP A 279 9.97 -15.52 17.78
CA ASP A 279 10.68 -14.24 17.93
C ASP A 279 11.64 -13.96 16.76
N GLU A 280 12.16 -14.99 16.07
CA GLU A 280 13.00 -14.84 14.88
C GLU A 280 12.18 -14.51 13.62
N GLN A 281 10.92 -14.92 13.56
CA GLN A 281 10.07 -14.79 12.38
C GLN A 281 9.27 -13.49 12.33
N TYR A 282 9.07 -12.82 13.48
CA TYR A 282 8.29 -11.59 13.59
C TYR A 282 9.02 -10.49 14.38
N ASP A 283 8.84 -9.24 13.98
CA ASP A 283 9.10 -8.07 14.83
C ASP A 283 8.07 -6.96 14.59
N SER A 284 8.05 -5.94 15.44
CA SER A 284 7.09 -4.84 15.36
C SER A 284 7.39 -3.81 14.26
N PHE A 285 8.49 -3.94 13.50
CA PHE A 285 8.85 -3.04 12.42
C PHE A 285 8.55 -3.66 11.04
N LEU A 286 9.07 -4.84 10.73
CA LEU A 286 8.87 -5.57 9.47
C LEU A 286 7.68 -6.54 9.52
N GLY A 287 7.19 -6.88 10.71
CA GLY A 287 6.19 -7.92 10.87
C GLY A 287 6.75 -9.29 10.51
N TYR A 288 5.92 -10.15 9.91
CA TYR A 288 6.39 -11.47 9.47
C TYR A 288 7.39 -11.42 8.30
N MET A 289 7.61 -10.26 7.69
CA MET A 289 8.60 -10.10 6.61
C MET A 289 10.04 -10.15 7.13
N LYS A 290 10.26 -10.01 8.45
CA LYS A 290 11.58 -10.04 9.09
C LYS A 290 12.47 -11.19 8.64
N SER A 291 11.90 -12.38 8.50
CA SER A 291 12.63 -13.61 8.14
C SER A 291 12.61 -13.93 6.65
N LEU A 292 12.01 -13.06 5.83
CA LEU A 292 11.77 -13.26 4.40
C LEU A 292 12.48 -12.23 3.51
N ILE A 293 13.20 -11.29 4.12
CA ILE A 293 13.99 -10.26 3.42
C ILE A 293 15.47 -10.42 3.72
#